data_AF-B8HYW9-F1
#
_entry.id   AF-B8HYW9-F1
#
_cell.length_a   1.000
_cell.length_b   1.000
_cell.length_c   1.000
_cell.angle_alpha   90.00
_cell.angle_beta   90.00
_cell.angle_gamma   90.00
#
_symmetry.space_group_name_H-M   'P 1'
#
loop_
_entity.id
_entity.type
_entity.pdbx_description
1 polymer ?
#
loop_
_entity_poly.entity_id
_entity_poly.type
_entity_poly.pdbx_seq_one_letter_code
_entity_poly.pdbx_strand_id
1 'polypeptide(L)'
;MPPIEAQYPDTLRALSIAGPFAYEIATGEKDWEFRTWPTKFRGTFLLHVSTGRDWGEPQSPEMISCIIGAAEVYECESDPEYDGFLHLLRNPVSFKRYIPKVSGARNYWSPKTEAHIKAFNEAWEQILEQAPILAKGSAPQATSQPEKPESQEPIARFKFSFDGGIIRISSTRTDNTFTVTGSNFWQVLQAQAREGEVTLSKSEFGALYEQRLNS
;
A
#
# COMPACT_ATOMS: atom_id res chain seq x y z
N MET A 1 30.04 -3.33 27.35
CA MET A 1 28.78 -4.10 27.26
C MET A 1 28.98 -5.16 26.20
N PRO A 2 28.44 -6.38 26.38
CA PRO A 2 28.46 -7.39 25.32
C PRO A 2 27.68 -6.89 24.09
N PRO A 3 28.05 -7.32 22.88
CA PRO A 3 27.33 -6.98 21.65
C PRO A 3 25.89 -7.50 21.72
N ILE A 4 24.95 -6.75 21.12
CA ILE A 4 23.55 -7.17 21.03
C ILE A 4 23.45 -8.28 19.98
N GLU A 5 22.93 -9.44 20.39
CA GLU A 5 22.70 -10.58 19.50
C GLU A 5 21.35 -10.48 18.78
N ALA A 6 21.30 -10.97 17.54
CA ALA A 6 20.08 -11.07 16.76
C ALA A 6 19.22 -12.22 17.29
N GLN A 7 17.93 -11.95 17.53
CA GLN A 7 16.93 -12.91 18.02
C GLN A 7 15.80 -13.15 17.01
N TYR A 8 16.02 -12.76 15.76
CA TYR A 8 15.10 -12.90 14.63
C TYR A 8 15.75 -13.77 13.55
N PRO A 9 14.98 -14.36 12.61
CA PRO A 9 15.54 -15.16 11.54
C PRO A 9 16.36 -14.31 10.57
N ASP A 10 17.44 -14.89 10.03
CA ASP A 10 18.33 -14.23 9.06
C ASP A 10 17.62 -13.80 7.77
N THR A 11 16.41 -14.30 7.52
CA THR A 11 15.55 -13.95 6.38
C THR A 11 14.68 -12.72 6.63
N LEU A 12 14.53 -12.25 7.88
CA LEU A 12 13.71 -11.08 8.19
C LEU A 12 14.30 -9.84 7.52
N ARG A 13 13.46 -9.10 6.81
CA ARG A 13 13.82 -7.84 6.17
C ARG A 13 12.89 -6.74 6.65
N ALA A 14 13.23 -5.49 6.35
CA ALA A 14 12.31 -4.37 6.45
C ALA A 14 12.21 -3.66 5.09
N LEU A 15 11.10 -2.95 4.86
CA LEU A 15 10.92 -2.10 3.68
C LEU A 15 10.34 -0.76 4.12
N SER A 16 10.95 0.33 3.67
CA SER A 16 10.44 1.68 3.94
C SER A 16 9.39 2.07 2.92
N ILE A 17 8.18 2.35 3.40
CA ILE A 17 6.97 2.66 2.63
C ILE A 17 6.49 4.07 3.02
N ALA A 18 5.81 4.77 2.12
CA ALA A 18 5.21 6.06 2.43
C ALA A 18 4.17 5.92 3.55
N GLY A 19 4.00 6.98 4.34
CA GLY A 19 3.25 6.92 5.60
C GLY A 19 1.86 6.31 5.52
N PRO A 20 0.95 6.84 4.67
CA PRO A 20 -0.39 6.32 4.54
C PRO A 20 -0.43 4.84 4.16
N PHE A 21 0.36 4.44 3.15
CA PHE A 21 0.34 3.08 2.62
C PHE A 21 0.94 2.06 3.57
N ALA A 22 1.98 2.44 4.34
CA ALA A 22 2.53 1.58 5.36
C ALA A 22 1.45 1.21 6.40
N TYR A 23 0.62 2.18 6.79
CA TYR A 23 -0.49 1.98 7.70
C TYR A 23 -1.59 1.11 7.10
N GLU A 24 -2.05 1.43 5.88
CA GLU A 24 -3.08 0.65 5.18
C GLU A 24 -2.66 -0.82 5.03
N ILE A 25 -1.37 -1.08 4.78
CA ILE A 25 -0.84 -2.44 4.74
C ILE A 25 -0.88 -3.07 6.13
N ALA A 26 -0.43 -2.37 7.18
CA ALA A 26 -0.41 -2.90 8.53
C ALA A 26 -1.82 -3.25 9.05
N THR A 27 -2.84 -2.44 8.70
CA THR A 27 -4.25 -2.65 9.05
C THR A 27 -4.96 -3.65 8.14
N GLY A 28 -4.36 -4.04 7.02
CA GLY A 28 -4.93 -4.97 6.05
C GLY A 28 -5.95 -4.34 5.09
N GLU A 29 -6.01 -3.02 5.02
CA GLU A 29 -6.78 -2.27 4.02
C GLU A 29 -6.14 -2.31 2.64
N LYS A 30 -4.83 -2.58 2.59
CA LYS A 30 -4.02 -2.66 1.38
C LYS A 30 -3.16 -3.93 1.38
N ASP A 31 -3.31 -4.75 0.35
CA ASP A 31 -2.69 -6.08 0.21
C ASP A 31 -1.58 -6.12 -0.84
N TRP A 32 -1.09 -4.97 -1.30
CA TRP A 32 0.03 -4.86 -2.23
C TRP A 32 0.84 -3.59 -1.99
N GLU A 33 2.11 -3.62 -2.36
CA GLU A 33 3.00 -2.46 -2.40
C GLU A 33 3.51 -2.24 -3.83
N PHE A 34 3.39 -1.03 -4.36
CA PHE A 34 3.90 -0.72 -5.72
C PHE A 34 5.35 -0.27 -5.66
N ARG A 35 6.17 -0.80 -6.57
CA ARG A 35 7.57 -0.40 -6.75
C ARG A 35 7.94 -0.34 -8.22
N THR A 36 8.88 0.53 -8.55
CA THR A 36 9.50 0.58 -9.89
C THR A 36 10.49 -0.55 -10.15
N TRP A 37 10.60 -1.53 -9.24
CA TRP A 37 11.53 -2.64 -9.34
C TRP A 37 10.88 -3.96 -8.90
N PRO A 38 11.20 -5.08 -9.57
CA PRO A 38 10.69 -6.39 -9.21
C PRO A 38 11.42 -6.95 -7.99
N THR A 39 10.77 -7.82 -7.24
CA THR A 39 11.41 -8.54 -6.13
C THR A 39 11.28 -10.06 -6.24
N LYS A 40 12.39 -10.76 -5.98
CA LYS A 40 12.40 -12.22 -5.75
C LYS A 40 12.25 -12.57 -4.27
N PHE A 41 12.25 -11.58 -3.38
CA PHE A 41 12.06 -11.81 -1.95
C PHE A 41 10.67 -12.40 -1.70
N ARG A 42 10.62 -13.43 -0.85
CA ARG A 42 9.40 -14.07 -0.36
C ARG A 42 9.56 -14.34 1.12
N GLY A 43 8.53 -14.04 1.90
CA GLY A 43 8.52 -14.20 3.34
C GLY A 43 8.23 -12.90 4.10
N THR A 44 8.43 -12.97 5.42
CA THR A 44 8.06 -11.92 6.36
C THR A 44 9.00 -10.72 6.27
N PHE A 45 8.42 -9.52 6.23
CA PHE A 45 9.15 -8.27 6.33
C PHE A 45 8.45 -7.28 7.26
N LEU A 46 9.23 -6.35 7.79
CA LEU A 46 8.79 -5.28 8.67
C LEU A 46 8.37 -4.05 7.85
N LEU A 47 7.24 -3.47 8.23
CA LEU A 47 6.68 -2.26 7.65
C LEU A 47 7.30 -1.04 8.33
N HIS A 48 8.23 -0.38 7.65
CA HIS A 48 8.87 0.84 8.11
C HIS A 48 8.23 2.06 7.44
N VAL A 49 7.91 3.09 8.21
CA VAL A 49 7.34 4.35 7.74
C VAL A 49 8.46 5.29 7.35
N SER A 50 8.55 5.61 6.06
CA SER A 50 9.55 6.52 5.52
C SER A 50 9.35 7.97 6.00
N THR A 51 10.38 8.80 5.82
CA THR A 51 10.34 10.24 6.14
C THR A 51 9.78 11.09 5.00
N GLY A 52 9.60 10.53 3.80
CA GLY A 52 9.11 11.23 2.64
C GLY A 52 7.60 11.49 2.73
N ARG A 53 7.16 12.62 2.17
CA ARG A 53 5.75 13.07 2.19
C ARG A 53 5.13 13.19 0.80
N ASP A 54 5.89 12.86 -0.24
CA ASP A 54 5.48 12.99 -1.65
C ASP A 54 4.21 12.20 -1.98
N TRP A 55 3.90 11.19 -1.17
CA TRP A 55 2.79 10.25 -1.35
C TRP A 55 1.76 10.30 -0.20
N GLY A 56 1.70 11.44 0.51
CA GLY A 56 0.78 11.67 1.62
C GLY A 56 1.44 11.63 2.99
N GLU A 57 0.64 11.96 4.00
CA GLU A 57 1.07 12.08 5.40
C GLU A 57 0.69 10.82 6.20
N PRO A 58 1.55 10.36 7.12
CA PRO A 58 1.19 9.27 8.02
C PRO A 58 0.03 9.67 8.94
N GLN A 59 -0.65 8.66 9.48
CA GLN A 59 -1.81 8.78 10.35
C GLN A 59 -1.48 9.51 11.66
N SER A 60 -0.21 9.46 12.08
CA SER A 60 0.29 10.31 13.17
C SER A 60 1.77 10.67 12.96
N PRO A 61 2.24 11.85 13.45
CA PRO A 61 3.65 12.24 13.37
C PRO A 61 4.61 11.25 14.05
N GLU A 62 4.14 10.55 15.09
CA GLU A 62 4.90 9.56 15.84
C GLU A 62 5.23 8.32 15.02
N MET A 63 4.54 8.09 13.90
CA MET A 63 4.83 6.98 13.00
C MET A 63 6.06 7.22 12.14
N ILE A 64 6.46 8.48 11.91
CA ILE A 64 7.58 8.80 11.02
C ILE A 64 8.86 8.15 11.54
N SER A 65 9.57 7.42 10.65
CA SER A 65 10.78 6.67 11.00
C SER A 65 10.57 5.56 12.04
N CYS A 66 9.37 4.98 12.07
CA CYS A 66 9.05 3.84 12.92
C CYS A 66 8.88 2.56 12.11
N ILE A 67 9.15 1.42 12.75
CA ILE A 67 8.56 0.14 12.35
C ILE A 67 7.20 0.04 13.03
N ILE A 68 6.14 -0.17 12.25
CA ILE A 68 4.74 -0.11 12.73
C ILE A 68 4.01 -1.45 12.62
N GLY A 69 4.61 -2.43 11.95
CA GLY A 69 3.96 -3.70 11.67
C GLY A 69 4.84 -4.64 10.87
N ALA A 70 4.23 -5.72 10.40
CA ALA A 70 4.84 -6.67 9.49
C ALA A 70 3.81 -7.23 8.52
N ALA A 71 4.30 -7.80 7.42
CA ALA A 71 3.50 -8.55 6.46
C ALA A 71 4.37 -9.60 5.79
N GLU A 72 3.77 -10.47 4.98
CA GLU A 72 4.46 -11.44 4.15
C GLU A 72 4.35 -11.08 2.68
N VAL A 73 5.48 -11.02 1.96
CA VAL A 73 5.48 -10.96 0.49
C VAL A 73 5.37 -12.37 -0.05
N TYR A 74 4.33 -12.66 -0.83
CA TYR A 74 4.11 -14.00 -1.40
C TYR A 74 4.23 -14.04 -2.92
N GLU A 75 4.04 -12.91 -3.61
CA GLU A 75 4.12 -12.83 -5.07
C GLU A 75 4.65 -11.45 -5.51
N CYS A 76 5.06 -11.35 -6.77
CA CYS A 76 5.40 -10.08 -7.41
C CYS A 76 4.88 -10.11 -8.85
N GLU A 77 3.98 -9.20 -9.19
CA GLU A 77 3.37 -9.08 -10.51
C GLU A 77 3.85 -7.79 -11.19
N SER A 78 3.97 -7.81 -12.51
CA SER A 78 4.20 -6.59 -13.30
C SER A 78 2.89 -5.81 -13.42
N ASP A 79 2.97 -4.50 -13.28
CA ASP A 79 1.89 -3.56 -13.52
C ASP A 79 2.22 -2.70 -14.75
N PRO A 80 1.77 -3.11 -15.95
CA PRO A 80 2.07 -2.38 -17.18
C PRO A 80 1.33 -1.05 -17.28
N GLU A 81 0.28 -0.81 -16.47
CA GLU A 81 -0.43 0.48 -16.47
C GLU A 81 0.44 1.59 -15.88
N TYR A 82 1.22 1.27 -14.86
CA TYR A 82 2.04 2.23 -14.12
C TYR A 82 3.56 2.01 -14.30
N ASP A 83 3.97 1.17 -15.24
CA ASP A 83 5.37 0.80 -15.50
C ASP A 83 6.12 0.38 -14.21
N GLY A 84 5.54 -0.57 -13.48
CA GLY A 84 6.11 -1.03 -12.22
C GLY A 84 5.71 -2.43 -11.83
N PHE A 85 5.76 -2.70 -10.53
CA PHE A 85 5.56 -4.02 -9.96
C PHE A 85 4.76 -3.94 -8.68
N LEU A 86 3.78 -4.83 -8.54
CA LEU A 86 3.01 -5.03 -7.32
C LEU A 86 3.66 -6.15 -6.52
N HIS A 87 4.18 -5.81 -5.34
CA HIS A 87 4.63 -6.78 -4.36
C HIS A 87 3.40 -7.22 -3.57
N LEU A 88 2.87 -8.41 -3.84
CA LEU A 88 1.62 -8.87 -3.24
C LEU A 88 1.87 -9.36 -1.82
N LEU A 89 1.03 -8.90 -0.90
CA LEU A 89 1.22 -9.01 0.54
C LEU A 89 0.08 -9.83 1.16
N ARG A 90 0.39 -10.53 2.25
CA ARG A 90 -0.61 -11.22 3.07
C ARG A 90 -0.21 -11.23 4.53
N ASN A 91 -1.13 -11.71 5.38
CA ASN A 91 -0.92 -11.86 6.82
C ASN A 91 -0.40 -10.56 7.49
N PRO A 92 -1.00 -9.39 7.22
CA PRO A 92 -0.54 -8.15 7.83
C PRO A 92 -0.76 -8.18 9.35
N VAL A 93 0.11 -7.50 10.08
CA VAL A 93 -0.03 -7.27 11.51
C VAL A 93 0.41 -5.85 11.85
N SER A 94 -0.49 -5.09 12.46
CA SER A 94 -0.18 -3.83 13.13
C SER A 94 0.41 -4.12 14.51
N PHE A 95 1.53 -3.50 14.83
CA PHE A 95 2.18 -3.65 16.14
C PHE A 95 1.47 -2.83 17.21
N LYS A 96 1.25 -3.43 18.40
CA LYS A 96 0.79 -2.74 19.61
C LYS A 96 1.63 -1.49 19.94
N ARG A 97 2.93 -1.53 19.68
CA ARG A 97 3.85 -0.39 19.89
C ARG A 97 4.72 -0.16 18.66
N TYR A 98 4.74 1.08 18.19
CA TYR A 98 5.69 1.52 17.17
C TYR A 98 7.12 1.48 17.71
N ILE A 99 8.06 1.09 16.87
CA ILE A 99 9.48 1.01 17.22
C ILE A 99 10.17 2.22 16.57
N PRO A 100 10.46 3.28 17.35
CA PRO A 100 10.84 4.56 16.78
C PRO A 100 12.33 4.69 16.48
N LYS A 101 12.68 5.76 15.76
CA LYS A 101 14.06 6.17 15.47
C LYS A 101 14.85 5.11 14.69
N VAL A 102 14.18 4.41 13.79
CA VAL A 102 14.80 3.42 12.90
C VAL A 102 15.05 4.09 11.55
N SER A 103 16.29 4.04 11.06
CA SER A 103 16.59 4.54 9.72
C SER A 103 16.11 3.55 8.66
N GLY A 104 15.48 4.06 7.61
CA GLY A 104 14.88 3.27 6.54
C GLY A 104 15.79 3.06 5.32
N ALA A 105 15.35 2.22 4.38
CA ALA A 105 15.96 2.10 3.05
C ALA A 105 14.92 1.68 1.98
N ARG A 106 15.22 2.04 0.73
CA ARG A 106 14.29 1.88 -0.41
C ARG A 106 14.03 0.42 -0.83
N ASN A 107 14.96 -0.48 -0.59
CA ASN A 107 14.87 -1.92 -0.94
C ASN A 107 14.71 -2.75 0.32
N TYR A 108 14.25 -4.00 0.21
CA TYR A 108 14.26 -4.94 1.34
C TYR A 108 15.64 -4.99 2.02
N TRP A 109 15.71 -4.55 3.26
CA TRP A 109 16.97 -4.31 3.94
C TRP A 109 17.11 -5.14 5.23
N SER A 110 18.36 -5.52 5.50
CA SER A 110 18.79 -6.17 6.73
C SER A 110 19.36 -5.15 7.72
N PRO A 111 19.32 -5.43 9.02
CA PRO A 111 19.91 -4.57 10.04
C PRO A 111 21.43 -4.44 9.83
N LYS A 112 21.98 -3.22 10.02
CA LYS A 112 23.40 -2.90 9.81
C LYS A 112 24.08 -2.28 11.03
N THR A 113 23.30 -1.90 12.03
CA THR A 113 23.74 -1.19 13.23
C THR A 113 23.13 -1.87 14.45
N GLU A 114 23.72 -1.68 15.62
CA GLU A 114 23.15 -2.18 16.88
C GLU A 114 21.73 -1.65 17.12
N ALA A 115 21.47 -0.40 16.74
CA ALA A 115 20.12 0.18 16.81
C ALA A 115 19.13 -0.57 15.91
N HIS A 116 19.53 -0.98 14.70
CA HIS A 116 18.68 -1.80 13.83
C HIS A 116 18.47 -3.21 14.41
N ILE A 117 19.52 -3.84 14.96
CA ILE A 117 19.42 -5.16 15.58
C ILE A 117 18.42 -5.11 16.74
N LYS A 118 18.53 -4.10 17.61
CA LYS A 118 17.59 -3.88 18.72
C LYS A 118 16.15 -3.70 18.21
N ALA A 119 15.96 -2.88 17.17
CA ALA A 119 14.64 -2.65 16.59
C ALA A 119 14.05 -3.92 15.97
N PHE A 120 14.86 -4.73 15.29
CA PHE A 120 14.41 -6.00 14.70
C PHE A 120 14.07 -7.04 15.78
N ASN A 121 14.84 -7.10 16.88
CA ASN A 121 14.51 -7.96 18.02
C ASN A 121 13.14 -7.58 18.61
N GLU A 122 12.91 -6.30 18.88
CA GLU A 122 11.62 -5.81 19.39
C GLU A 122 10.46 -6.06 18.41
N ALA A 123 10.69 -5.89 17.11
CA ALA A 123 9.70 -6.19 16.09
C ALA A 123 9.36 -7.69 16.05
N TRP A 124 10.37 -8.54 16.20
CA TRP A 124 10.21 -9.98 16.18
C TRP A 124 9.47 -10.50 17.42
N GLU A 125 9.75 -9.96 18.59
CA GLU A 125 8.96 -10.23 19.81
C GLU A 125 7.48 -9.91 19.59
N GLN A 126 7.18 -8.76 18.97
CA GLN A 126 5.82 -8.37 18.64
C GLN A 126 5.16 -9.29 17.60
N ILE A 127 5.92 -9.80 16.61
CA ILE A 127 5.43 -10.80 15.65
C ILE A 127 5.10 -12.12 16.36
N LEU A 128 5.98 -12.61 17.23
CA LEU A 128 5.77 -13.85 17.99
C LEU A 128 4.51 -13.77 18.87
N GLU A 129 4.25 -12.60 19.45
CA GLU A 129 3.06 -12.36 20.27
C GLU A 129 1.77 -12.21 19.45
N GLN A 130 1.80 -11.44 18.37
CA GLN A 130 0.57 -11.00 17.68
C GLN A 130 0.23 -11.81 16.43
N ALA A 131 1.23 -12.35 15.74
CA ALA A 131 1.07 -13.02 14.45
C ALA A 131 2.05 -14.20 14.31
N PRO A 132 1.93 -15.25 15.15
CA PRO A 132 2.85 -16.39 15.13
C PRO A 132 2.89 -17.13 13.79
N ILE A 133 1.90 -16.95 12.91
CA ILE A 133 1.92 -17.47 11.55
C ILE A 133 3.08 -16.89 10.72
N LEU A 134 3.39 -15.61 10.89
CA LEU A 134 4.52 -14.96 10.22
C LEU A 134 5.87 -15.51 10.70
N ALA A 135 5.92 -16.04 11.93
CA ALA A 135 7.14 -16.61 12.50
C ALA A 135 7.42 -18.03 12.00
N LYS A 136 6.37 -18.81 11.72
CA LYS A 136 6.49 -20.18 11.22
C LYS A 136 6.86 -20.22 9.73
N GLY A 137 6.68 -19.11 9.02
CA GLY A 137 6.64 -19.08 7.57
C GLY A 137 5.38 -19.77 7.07
N SER A 138 4.71 -19.20 6.09
CA SER A 138 3.65 -19.92 5.41
C SER A 138 4.28 -21.14 4.74
N ALA A 139 3.87 -22.35 5.14
CA ALA A 139 4.14 -23.53 4.32
C ALA A 139 3.69 -23.22 2.89
N PRO A 140 4.37 -23.72 1.84
CA PRO A 140 3.89 -23.57 0.48
C PRO A 140 2.49 -24.18 0.42
N GLN A 141 1.47 -23.33 0.49
CA GLN A 141 0.10 -23.75 0.28
C GLN A 141 0.07 -24.22 -1.17
N ALA A 142 -0.31 -25.48 -1.38
CA ALA A 142 -0.67 -25.95 -2.70
C ALA A 142 -1.63 -24.92 -3.29
N THR A 143 -1.24 -24.32 -4.40
CA THR A 143 -1.99 -23.31 -5.13
C THR A 143 -3.28 -23.92 -5.65
N SER A 144 -4.27 -24.13 -4.78
CA SER A 144 -5.65 -24.01 -5.20
C SER A 144 -5.85 -22.52 -5.41
N GLN A 145 -5.59 -22.06 -6.63
CA GLN A 145 -6.00 -20.73 -7.05
C GLN A 145 -7.48 -20.61 -6.68
N PRO A 146 -7.89 -19.68 -5.80
CA PRO A 146 -9.30 -19.35 -5.72
C PRO A 146 -9.73 -19.04 -7.16
N GLU A 147 -10.81 -19.70 -7.63
CA GLU A 147 -11.36 -19.42 -8.95
C GLU A 147 -11.43 -17.91 -9.09
N LYS A 148 -10.62 -17.40 -10.03
CA LYS A 148 -10.51 -15.97 -10.28
C LYS A 148 -11.95 -15.50 -10.50
N PRO A 149 -12.54 -14.66 -9.63
CA PRO A 149 -13.88 -14.18 -9.87
C PRO A 149 -13.85 -13.57 -11.27
N GLU A 150 -14.77 -14.04 -12.12
CA GLU A 150 -14.91 -13.59 -13.50
C GLU A 150 -14.74 -12.08 -13.50
N SER A 151 -13.68 -11.61 -14.17
CA SER A 151 -13.08 -10.30 -13.90
C SER A 151 -14.08 -9.21 -14.19
N GLN A 152 -14.83 -8.80 -13.16
CA GLN A 152 -15.56 -7.55 -13.19
C GLN A 152 -14.48 -6.48 -13.28
N GLU A 153 -14.54 -5.68 -14.34
CA GLU A 153 -13.62 -4.56 -14.49
C GLU A 153 -13.59 -3.77 -13.19
N PRO A 154 -12.40 -3.39 -12.69
CA PRO A 154 -12.31 -2.68 -11.43
C PRO A 154 -13.15 -1.41 -11.54
N ILE A 155 -14.20 -1.38 -10.72
CA ILE A 155 -15.15 -0.29 -10.66
C ILE A 155 -14.60 0.73 -9.67
N ALA A 156 -14.25 1.93 -10.16
CA ALA A 156 -13.86 3.04 -9.30
C ALA A 156 -15.09 3.91 -8.99
N ARG A 157 -15.23 4.26 -7.70
CA ARG A 157 -16.29 5.16 -7.23
C ARG A 157 -15.76 6.58 -7.13
N PHE A 158 -16.53 7.52 -7.67
CA PHE A 158 -16.21 8.93 -7.64
C PHE A 158 -17.39 9.72 -7.08
N LYS A 159 -17.08 10.71 -6.26
CA LYS A 159 -18.02 11.78 -5.92
C LYS A 159 -17.88 12.87 -6.97
N PHE A 160 -18.99 13.51 -7.32
CA PHE A 160 -18.92 14.66 -8.19
C PHE A 160 -19.80 15.82 -7.69
N SER A 161 -19.42 17.04 -8.07
CA SER A 161 -20.27 18.22 -7.93
C SER A 161 -20.25 19.03 -9.22
N PHE A 162 -21.39 19.63 -9.53
CA PHE A 162 -21.56 20.50 -10.70
C PHE A 162 -21.99 21.89 -10.24
N ASP A 163 -21.18 22.89 -10.59
CA ASP A 163 -21.46 24.29 -10.29
C ASP A 163 -21.00 25.17 -11.46
N GLY A 164 -21.90 25.96 -12.03
CA GLY A 164 -21.56 26.92 -13.10
C GLY A 164 -20.90 26.33 -14.35
N GLY A 165 -21.18 25.07 -14.72
CA GLY A 165 -20.55 24.43 -15.89
C GLY A 165 -19.25 23.68 -15.59
N ILE A 166 -18.82 23.68 -14.33
CA ILE A 166 -17.62 23.01 -13.83
C ILE A 166 -18.02 21.71 -13.16
N ILE A 167 -17.49 20.58 -13.63
CA ILE A 167 -17.64 19.28 -12.96
C ILE A 167 -16.39 19.06 -12.13
N ARG A 168 -16.55 18.93 -10.81
CA ARG A 168 -15.48 18.45 -9.92
C ARG A 168 -15.70 16.97 -9.69
N ILE A 169 -14.67 16.18 -9.94
CA ILE A 169 -14.67 14.73 -9.71
C ILE A 169 -13.63 14.44 -8.64
N SER A 170 -14.02 13.80 -7.55
CA SER A 170 -13.12 13.36 -6.49
C SER A 170 -13.10 11.84 -6.35
N SER A 171 -11.90 11.28 -6.35
CA SER A 171 -11.66 9.88 -5.99
C SER A 171 -12.03 9.67 -4.53
N THR A 172 -12.89 8.70 -4.23
CA THR A 172 -13.20 8.37 -2.83
C THR A 172 -12.05 7.67 -2.09
N ARG A 173 -10.96 7.33 -2.81
CA ARG A 173 -9.81 6.60 -2.26
C ARG A 173 -8.56 7.44 -2.08
N THR A 174 -8.38 8.52 -2.84
CA THR A 174 -7.07 9.19 -2.94
C THR A 174 -7.13 10.72 -2.78
N ASP A 175 -8.26 11.28 -2.35
CA ASP A 175 -8.54 12.73 -2.24
C ASP A 175 -8.24 13.58 -3.51
N ASN A 176 -7.86 12.92 -4.60
CA ASN A 176 -7.58 13.55 -5.87
C ASN A 176 -8.86 14.13 -6.43
N THR A 177 -8.87 15.44 -6.60
CA THR A 177 -9.96 16.18 -7.22
C THR A 177 -9.47 16.77 -8.53
N PHE A 178 -10.24 16.60 -9.60
CA PHE A 178 -9.97 17.27 -10.87
C PHE A 178 -11.23 17.89 -11.44
N THR A 179 -11.01 18.91 -12.26
CA THR A 179 -12.05 19.68 -12.91
C THR A 179 -12.12 19.29 -14.38
N VAL A 180 -13.34 19.08 -14.89
CA VAL A 180 -13.60 18.89 -16.32
C VAL A 180 -14.54 19.99 -16.79
N THR A 181 -14.25 20.57 -17.95
CA THR A 181 -15.08 21.58 -18.62
C THR A 181 -15.58 21.02 -19.96
N GLY A 182 -16.87 21.17 -20.26
CA GLY A 182 -17.46 20.71 -21.53
C GLY A 182 -18.80 19.98 -21.38
N SER A 183 -19.76 20.28 -22.27
CA SER A 183 -21.17 19.89 -22.15
C SER A 183 -21.46 18.41 -22.45
N ASN A 184 -20.65 17.76 -23.28
CA ASN A 184 -21.00 16.44 -23.82
C ASN A 184 -20.75 15.31 -22.81
N PHE A 185 -19.74 15.47 -21.95
CA PHE A 185 -19.42 14.48 -20.93
C PHE A 185 -20.33 14.58 -19.69
N TRP A 186 -20.80 15.80 -19.37
CA TRP A 186 -21.79 16.00 -18.31
C TRP A 186 -23.06 15.18 -18.54
N GLN A 187 -23.53 15.08 -19.79
CA GLN A 187 -24.73 14.30 -20.11
C GLN A 187 -24.55 12.80 -19.81
N VAL A 188 -23.34 12.27 -20.02
CA VAL A 188 -23.00 10.86 -19.72
C VAL A 188 -22.96 10.63 -18.21
N LEU A 189 -22.25 11.50 -17.47
CA LEU A 189 -22.17 11.41 -16.02
C LEU A 189 -23.52 11.62 -15.34
N GLN A 190 -24.31 12.60 -15.80
CA GLN A 190 -25.63 12.90 -15.25
C GLN A 190 -26.61 11.73 -15.42
N ALA A 191 -26.50 10.98 -16.52
CA ALA A 191 -27.35 9.81 -16.76
C ALA A 191 -27.01 8.62 -15.84
N GLN A 192 -25.75 8.48 -15.44
CA GLN A 192 -25.27 7.40 -14.57
C GLN A 192 -25.22 7.78 -13.08
N ALA A 193 -25.23 9.08 -12.78
CA ALA A 193 -25.20 9.63 -11.45
C ALA A 193 -26.39 9.19 -10.59
N ARG A 194 -26.10 8.69 -9.39
CA ARG A 194 -27.10 8.49 -8.34
C ARG A 194 -26.59 9.15 -7.07
N GLU A 195 -27.41 10.04 -6.49
CA GLU A 195 -27.11 10.70 -5.21
C GLU A 195 -25.78 11.48 -5.17
N GLY A 196 -25.28 11.96 -6.32
CA GLY A 196 -23.99 12.67 -6.40
C GLY A 196 -22.76 11.77 -6.51
N GLU A 197 -22.96 10.46 -6.68
CA GLU A 197 -21.90 9.50 -6.95
C GLU A 197 -22.05 8.90 -8.36
N VAL A 198 -20.90 8.66 -8.99
CA VAL A 198 -20.82 7.95 -10.27
C VAL A 198 -19.82 6.82 -10.14
N THR A 199 -20.17 5.74 -10.82
CA THR A 199 -19.44 4.49 -10.80
C THR A 199 -18.90 4.29 -12.20
N LEU A 200 -17.58 4.38 -12.38
CA LEU A 200 -16.95 4.32 -13.69
C LEU A 200 -16.13 3.03 -13.81
N SER A 201 -16.23 2.42 -14.98
CA SER A 201 -15.24 1.44 -15.44
C SER A 201 -13.86 2.09 -15.56
N LYS A 202 -12.83 1.23 -15.62
CA LYS A 202 -11.46 1.66 -15.86
C LYS A 202 -11.31 2.44 -17.17
N SER A 203 -11.95 1.98 -18.25
CA SER A 203 -11.93 2.65 -19.55
C SER A 203 -12.58 4.04 -19.51
N GLU A 204 -13.69 4.18 -18.79
CA GLU A 204 -14.39 5.47 -18.68
C GLU A 204 -13.57 6.49 -17.87
N PHE A 205 -12.88 6.03 -16.81
CA PHE A 205 -11.96 6.88 -16.05
C PHE A 205 -10.71 7.26 -16.85
N GLY A 206 -10.13 6.32 -17.61
CA GLY A 206 -8.97 6.58 -18.48
C GLY A 206 -9.28 7.67 -19.52
N ALA A 207 -10.41 7.56 -20.20
CA ALA A 207 -10.86 8.56 -21.18
C ALA A 207 -11.05 9.96 -20.55
N LEU A 208 -11.56 10.01 -19.31
CA LEU A 208 -11.68 11.25 -18.54
C LEU A 208 -10.33 11.90 -18.24
N TYR A 209 -9.37 11.09 -17.82
CA TYR A 209 -8.05 11.57 -17.45
C TYR A 209 -7.27 12.08 -18.67
N GLU A 210 -7.35 11.39 -19.81
CA GLU A 210 -6.72 11.83 -21.06
C GLU A 210 -7.28 13.16 -21.56
N GLN A 211 -8.59 13.40 -21.43
CA GLN A 211 -9.17 14.70 -21.81
C GLN A 211 -8.65 15.83 -20.95
N ARG A 212 -8.51 15.63 -19.62
CA ARG A 212 -7.90 16.62 -18.72
C ARG A 212 -6.50 17.03 -19.17
N LEU A 213 -5.70 16.09 -19.66
CA LEU A 213 -4.34 16.38 -20.12
C LEU A 213 -4.33 17.21 -21.41
N ASN A 214 -5.41 17.18 -22.19
CA ASN A 214 -5.52 17.81 -23.49
C ASN A 214 -6.39 19.08 -23.51
N SER A 215 -6.94 19.49 -22.35
CA SER A 215 -7.77 20.70 -22.14
C SER A 215 -7.01 21.79 -21.39
#